data_AF-A0A7Z7N5A2-F1
#
_entry.id   AF-A0A7Z7N5A2-F1
#
_cell.length_a   1.000
_cell.length_b   1.000
_cell.length_c   1.000
_cell.angle_alpha   90.00
_cell.angle_beta   90.00
_cell.angle_gamma   90.00
#
_symmetry.space_group_name_H-M   'P 1'
#
loop_
_entity.id
_entity.type
_entity.pdbx_description
1 polymer ?
#
loop_
_entity_poly.entity_id
_entity_poly.type
_entity_poly.pdbx_seq_one_letter_code
_entity_poly.pdbx_strand_id
1 'polypeptide(L)'
;MDSSLIQTIAVYALPVIFAITLHEAAHGYVARLLGDNTAYVLGRVSFNPMRHIDPIGTIVIPIVLYFVTSGAFMFGYAKPVPVAFGNLRNPRWGSLWVAAAGPASNFVQALVWGVIAVALAGFHVDEAFFTRMAAAGVGVNLVLGVLNLFPLPPLDGGRVLMALLPVRASLALQRLEPYGFFIVMALVVTGGLTRFWLSPLVNIGYAAVSAILNPFASFFL
;
A
#
# COMPACT_ATOMS: atom_id res chain seq x y z
N MET A 1 -11.50 -11.08 -24.92
CA MET A 1 -11.35 -10.32 -23.66
C MET A 1 -12.76 -10.01 -23.19
N ASP A 2 -13.16 -10.57 -22.05
CA ASP A 2 -14.51 -10.37 -21.54
C ASP A 2 -14.68 -8.91 -21.12
N SER A 3 -15.82 -8.30 -21.47
CA SER A 3 -16.14 -6.89 -21.15
C SER A 3 -16.07 -6.61 -19.64
N SER A 4 -16.29 -7.63 -18.80
CA SER A 4 -16.13 -7.59 -17.34
C SER A 4 -14.69 -7.35 -16.89
N LEU A 5 -13.69 -7.89 -17.60
CA LEU A 5 -12.28 -7.71 -17.27
C LEU A 5 -11.83 -6.27 -17.51
N ILE A 6 -12.22 -5.70 -18.66
CA ILE A 6 -11.89 -4.30 -19.01
C ILE A 6 -12.51 -3.34 -17.99
N GLN A 7 -13.77 -3.56 -17.61
CA GLN A 7 -14.43 -2.76 -16.59
C GLN A 7 -13.73 -2.87 -15.23
N THR A 8 -13.33 -4.08 -14.83
CA THR A 8 -12.60 -4.30 -13.56
C THR A 8 -11.26 -3.58 -13.57
N ILE A 9 -10.49 -3.70 -14.64
CA ILE A 9 -9.20 -2.99 -14.77
C ILE A 9 -9.43 -1.47 -14.69
N ALA A 10 -10.42 -0.93 -15.40
CA ALA A 10 -10.70 0.50 -15.39
C ALA A 10 -11.09 1.03 -14.00
N VAL A 11 -11.90 0.27 -13.25
CA VAL A 11 -12.33 0.62 -11.88
C VAL A 11 -11.15 0.63 -10.90
N TYR A 12 -10.21 -0.31 -11.03
CA TYR A 12 -9.08 -0.44 -10.10
C TYR A 12 -7.84 0.35 -10.50
N ALA A 13 -7.67 0.68 -11.78
CA ALA A 13 -6.46 1.32 -12.29
C ALA A 13 -6.12 2.60 -11.53
N LEU A 14 -7.08 3.53 -11.41
CA LEU A 14 -6.86 4.81 -10.76
C LEU A 14 -6.56 4.67 -9.25
N PRO A 15 -7.38 3.94 -8.45
CA PRO A 15 -7.05 3.57 -7.08
C PRO A 15 -5.65 3.00 -6.87
N VAL A 16 -5.26 1.98 -7.66
CA VAL A 16 -3.98 1.26 -7.48
C VAL A 16 -2.81 2.18 -7.80
N ILE A 17 -2.92 2.93 -8.90
CA ILE A 17 -1.89 3.88 -9.32
C ILE A 17 -1.66 4.94 -8.23
N PHE A 18 -2.72 5.54 -7.69
CA PHE A 18 -2.57 6.51 -6.60
C PHE A 18 -2.04 5.86 -5.33
N ALA A 19 -2.56 4.69 -4.96
CA ALA A 19 -2.18 4.00 -3.74
C ALA A 19 -0.67 3.74 -3.67
N ILE A 20 -0.08 3.25 -4.77
CA ILE A 20 1.36 2.99 -4.87
C ILE A 20 2.15 4.30 -4.90
N THR A 21 1.73 5.25 -5.72
CA THR A 21 2.53 6.47 -5.97
C THR A 21 2.59 7.40 -4.78
N LEU A 22 1.47 7.59 -4.10
CA LEU A 22 1.40 8.38 -2.88
C LEU A 22 2.11 7.69 -1.71
N HIS A 23 2.09 6.36 -1.67
CA HIS A 23 2.85 5.56 -0.69
C HIS A 23 4.35 5.77 -0.83
N GLU A 24 4.88 5.60 -2.04
CA GLU A 24 6.29 5.84 -2.34
C GLU A 24 6.70 7.30 -2.15
N ALA A 25 5.85 8.23 -2.57
CA ALA A 25 6.08 9.66 -2.35
C ALA A 25 6.12 10.01 -0.85
N ALA A 26 5.29 9.36 -0.02
CA ALA A 26 5.28 9.57 1.43
C ALA A 26 6.60 9.13 2.09
N HIS A 27 7.17 7.98 1.68
CA HIS A 27 8.50 7.57 2.15
C HIS A 27 9.56 8.64 1.83
N GLY A 28 9.63 9.08 0.57
CA GLY A 28 10.62 10.06 0.15
C GLY A 28 10.41 11.44 0.80
N TYR A 29 9.16 11.84 1.03
CA TYR A 29 8.83 13.08 1.73
C TYR A 29 9.28 13.05 3.20
N VAL A 30 8.96 11.97 3.92
CA VAL A 30 9.36 11.82 5.33
C VAL A 30 10.87 11.63 5.46
N ALA A 31 11.52 10.91 4.55
CA ALA A 31 12.98 10.79 4.50
C ALA A 31 13.65 12.16 4.38
N ARG A 32 13.13 13.02 3.50
CA ARG A 32 13.59 14.42 3.35
C ARG A 32 13.48 15.20 4.65
N LEU A 33 12.32 15.15 5.31
CA LEU A 33 12.10 15.86 6.59
C LEU A 33 13.07 15.41 7.68
N LEU A 34 13.50 14.14 7.63
CA LEU A 34 14.39 13.53 8.60
C LEU A 34 15.88 13.62 8.24
N GLY A 35 16.22 14.28 7.12
CA GLY A 35 17.58 14.62 6.73
C GLY A 35 18.10 13.96 5.45
N ASP A 36 17.37 12.99 4.89
CA ASP A 36 17.76 12.32 3.66
C ASP A 36 17.12 12.96 2.41
N ASN A 37 17.89 13.78 1.70
CA ASN A 37 17.45 14.44 0.47
C ASN A 37 17.59 13.57 -0.79
N THR A 38 18.06 12.32 -0.70
CA THR A 38 18.41 11.48 -1.86
C THR A 38 17.26 11.34 -2.86
N ALA A 39 16.08 10.91 -2.38
CA ALA A 39 14.88 10.79 -3.21
C ALA A 39 14.45 12.12 -3.86
N TYR A 40 14.61 13.23 -3.13
CA TYR A 40 14.20 14.55 -3.58
C TYR A 40 15.11 15.06 -4.70
N VAL A 41 16.43 14.97 -4.52
CA VAL A 41 17.42 15.39 -5.53
C VAL A 41 17.30 14.55 -6.81
N LEU A 42 17.00 13.26 -6.67
CA LEU A 42 16.74 12.37 -7.82
C LEU A 42 15.38 12.59 -8.50
N GLY A 43 14.57 13.56 -8.03
CA GLY A 43 13.25 13.84 -8.57
C GLY A 43 12.24 12.70 -8.38
N ARG A 44 12.48 11.81 -7.42
CA ARG A 44 11.66 10.62 -7.13
C ARG A 44 10.53 10.90 -6.14
N VAL A 45 10.58 12.00 -5.38
CA VAL A 45 9.42 12.48 -4.61
C VAL A 45 8.45 13.16 -5.57
N SER A 46 7.53 12.38 -6.17
CA SER A 46 6.62 12.88 -7.20
C SER A 46 5.25 12.21 -7.14
N PHE A 47 4.21 12.98 -7.41
CA PHE A 47 2.86 12.45 -7.65
C PHE A 47 2.70 11.83 -9.05
N ASN A 48 3.72 11.90 -9.91
CA ASN A 48 3.66 11.32 -11.25
C ASN A 48 3.85 9.79 -11.19
N PRO A 49 2.84 8.98 -11.57
CA PRO A 49 2.94 7.54 -11.54
C PRO A 49 4.01 6.91 -12.42
N MET A 50 4.29 7.56 -13.55
CA MET A 50 5.29 7.09 -14.51
C MET A 50 6.69 7.01 -13.90
N ARG A 51 6.94 7.71 -12.77
CA ARG A 51 8.21 7.67 -12.06
C ARG A 51 8.35 6.48 -11.09
N HIS A 52 7.26 5.75 -10.83
CA HIS A 52 7.22 4.65 -9.84
C HIS A 52 6.90 3.29 -10.46
N ILE A 53 6.41 3.27 -11.70
CA ILE A 53 6.13 2.02 -12.43
C ILE A 53 7.44 1.33 -12.80
N ASP A 54 7.57 0.06 -12.44
CA ASP A 54 8.55 -0.86 -13.01
C ASP A 54 7.82 -1.77 -14.00
N PRO A 55 8.09 -1.70 -15.32
CA PRO A 55 7.38 -2.52 -16.30
C PRO A 55 7.46 -4.03 -16.01
N ILE A 56 8.54 -4.51 -15.40
CA ILE A 56 8.69 -5.93 -15.05
C ILE A 56 7.84 -6.23 -13.81
N GLY A 57 8.06 -5.46 -12.74
CA GLY A 57 7.39 -5.67 -11.45
C GLY A 57 5.89 -5.40 -11.48
N THR A 58 5.45 -4.38 -12.21
CA THR A 58 4.07 -3.86 -12.21
C THR A 58 3.21 -4.44 -13.33
N ILE A 59 3.81 -5.02 -14.39
CA ILE A 59 3.07 -5.58 -15.54
C ILE A 59 3.39 -7.06 -15.76
N VAL A 60 4.67 -7.42 -15.89
CA VAL A 60 5.06 -8.80 -16.24
C VAL A 60 4.74 -9.79 -15.12
N ILE A 61 5.11 -9.47 -13.87
CA ILE A 61 4.91 -10.39 -12.74
C ILE A 61 3.41 -10.64 -12.45
N PRO A 62 2.53 -9.63 -12.40
CA PRO A 62 1.10 -9.87 -12.26
C PRO A 62 0.50 -10.72 -13.38
N ILE A 63 0.93 -10.52 -14.63
CA ILE A 63 0.44 -11.29 -15.78
C ILE A 63 0.87 -12.75 -15.68
N VAL A 64 2.15 -13.01 -15.37
CA VAL A 64 2.65 -14.38 -15.20
C VAL A 64 1.93 -15.06 -14.04
N LEU A 65 1.78 -14.38 -12.90
CA LEU A 65 1.04 -14.91 -11.75
C LEU A 65 -0.44 -15.16 -12.08
N TYR A 66 -1.08 -14.30 -12.86
CA TYR A 66 -2.44 -14.51 -13.35
C TYR A 66 -2.55 -15.83 -14.14
N PHE A 67 -1.63 -16.09 -15.07
CA PHE A 67 -1.66 -17.33 -15.86
C PHE A 67 -1.27 -18.58 -15.05
N VAL A 68 -0.34 -18.46 -14.10
CA VAL A 68 0.13 -19.59 -13.28
C VAL A 68 -0.85 -19.94 -12.15
N THR A 69 -1.56 -18.95 -11.62
CA THR A 69 -2.50 -19.13 -10.50
C THR A 69 -3.97 -19.16 -10.93
N SER A 70 -4.24 -19.22 -12.25
CA SER A 70 -5.61 -19.13 -12.81
C SER A 70 -6.37 -17.89 -12.33
N GLY A 71 -5.67 -16.77 -12.20
CA GLY A 71 -6.21 -15.49 -11.76
C GLY A 71 -6.45 -15.37 -10.26
N ALA A 72 -6.04 -16.35 -9.44
CA ALA A 72 -6.21 -16.29 -7.99
C ALA A 72 -5.34 -15.21 -7.34
N PHE A 73 -4.18 -14.88 -7.94
CA PHE A 73 -3.28 -13.86 -7.43
C PHE A 73 -2.64 -13.03 -8.55
N MET A 74 -2.72 -11.71 -8.41
CA MET A 74 -1.93 -10.74 -9.16
C MET A 74 -1.09 -9.94 -8.17
N PHE A 75 0.19 -10.27 -8.07
CA PHE A 75 1.15 -9.52 -7.26
C PHE A 75 2.13 -8.81 -8.19
N GLY A 76 2.41 -7.53 -7.91
CA GLY A 76 3.41 -6.77 -8.61
C GLY A 76 4.14 -5.85 -7.64
N TYR A 77 5.38 -5.50 -7.96
CA TYR A 77 6.13 -4.50 -7.19
C TYR A 77 6.38 -3.26 -8.04
N ALA A 78 6.39 -2.10 -7.38
CA ALA A 78 6.79 -0.84 -7.96
C ALA A 78 8.29 -0.63 -7.77
N LYS A 79 8.89 0.28 -8.55
CA LYS A 79 10.28 0.69 -8.32
C LYS A 79 10.31 1.56 -7.05
N PRO A 80 10.94 1.09 -5.95
CA PRO A 80 10.87 1.80 -4.69
C PRO A 80 11.65 3.12 -4.76
N VAL A 81 11.21 4.10 -3.97
CA VAL A 81 11.92 5.37 -3.84
C VAL A 81 13.24 5.16 -3.07
N PRO A 82 14.38 5.64 -3.60
CA PRO A 82 15.66 5.43 -2.94
C PRO A 82 15.75 6.25 -1.65
N VAL A 83 15.81 5.56 -0.52
CA VAL A 83 16.05 6.16 0.80
C VAL A 83 17.44 5.74 1.29
N ALA A 84 18.31 6.71 1.47
CA ALA A 84 19.62 6.51 2.09
C ALA A 84 19.50 6.67 3.60
N PHE A 85 19.16 5.57 4.28
CA PHE A 85 18.94 5.56 5.74
C PHE A 85 20.14 6.04 6.56
N GLY A 86 21.36 5.97 6.02
CA GLY A 86 22.57 6.51 6.64
C GLY A 86 22.62 8.05 6.69
N ASN A 87 21.84 8.74 5.85
CA ASN A 87 21.76 10.21 5.82
C ASN A 87 20.73 10.77 6.81
N LEU A 88 19.93 9.92 7.45
CA LEU A 88 18.93 10.35 8.42
C LEU A 88 19.60 10.87 9.70
N ARG A 89 19.07 11.96 10.26
CA ARG A 89 19.57 12.56 11.51
C ARG A 89 19.63 11.57 12.66
N ASN A 90 18.66 10.66 12.72
CA ASN A 90 18.67 9.50 13.60
C ASN A 90 18.31 8.25 12.78
N PRO A 91 19.28 7.42 12.35
CA PRO A 91 19.01 6.31 11.43
C PRO A 91 18.01 5.29 11.97
N ARG A 92 18.00 5.07 13.28
CA ARG A 92 17.13 4.08 13.91
C ARG A 92 15.68 4.55 13.96
N TRP A 93 15.42 5.70 14.57
CA TRP A 93 14.05 6.22 14.68
C TRP A 93 13.57 6.85 13.39
N GLY A 94 14.48 7.41 12.60
CA GLY A 94 14.17 7.93 11.28
C GLY A 94 13.72 6.83 10.33
N SER A 95 14.39 5.67 10.33
CA SER A 95 13.96 4.55 9.47
C SER A 95 12.57 4.04 9.84
N LEU A 96 12.20 4.03 11.13
CA LEU A 96 10.85 3.73 11.59
C LEU A 96 9.82 4.68 10.99
N TRP A 97 10.03 6.00 11.13
CA TRP A 97 9.09 7.00 10.63
C TRP A 97 8.98 7.00 9.12
N VAL A 98 10.10 6.81 8.42
CA VAL A 98 10.08 6.64 6.96
C VAL A 98 9.27 5.42 6.57
N ALA A 99 9.54 4.25 7.17
CA ALA A 99 8.81 3.01 6.85
C ALA A 99 7.32 3.11 7.18
N ALA A 100 6.95 3.75 8.29
CA ALA A 100 5.55 3.95 8.65
C ALA A 100 4.80 4.93 7.73
N ALA A 101 5.52 5.83 7.04
CA ALA A 101 4.92 6.87 6.21
C ALA A 101 4.11 6.31 5.03
N GLY A 102 4.62 5.26 4.37
CA GLY A 102 3.94 4.59 3.26
C GLY A 102 2.57 4.05 3.68
N PRO A 103 2.49 3.10 4.63
CA PRO A 103 1.22 2.56 5.13
C PRO A 103 0.29 3.63 5.69
N ALA A 104 0.82 4.62 6.43
CA ALA A 104 0.02 5.73 6.95
C ALA A 104 -0.66 6.52 5.80
N SER A 105 0.06 6.77 4.71
CA SER A 105 -0.51 7.44 3.54
C SER A 105 -1.62 6.61 2.87
N ASN A 106 -1.54 5.28 2.88
CA ASN A 106 -2.61 4.43 2.37
C ASN A 106 -3.84 4.52 3.25
N PHE A 107 -3.72 4.49 4.58
CA PHE A 107 -4.89 4.66 5.45
C PHE A 107 -5.56 6.04 5.26
N VAL A 108 -4.77 7.10 5.06
CA VAL A 108 -5.30 8.43 4.71
C VAL A 108 -6.03 8.38 3.36
N GLN A 109 -5.45 7.76 2.34
CA GLN A 109 -6.12 7.61 1.03
C GLN A 109 -7.39 6.77 1.12
N ALA A 110 -7.43 5.71 1.94
CA ALA A 110 -8.63 4.92 2.16
C ALA A 110 -9.76 5.79 2.74
N LEU A 111 -9.44 6.67 3.69
CA LEU A 111 -10.42 7.62 4.23
C LEU A 111 -10.90 8.61 3.16
N VAL A 112 -9.98 9.15 2.35
CA VAL A 112 -10.33 10.07 1.24
C VAL A 112 -11.28 9.40 0.23
N TRP A 113 -11.00 8.15 -0.16
CA TRP A 113 -11.89 7.38 -1.03
C TRP A 113 -13.24 7.09 -0.38
N GLY A 114 -13.28 6.86 0.94
CA GLY A 114 -14.52 6.73 1.69
C GLY A 114 -15.34 8.01 1.70
N VAL A 115 -14.70 9.18 1.88
CA VAL A 115 -15.37 10.48 1.78
C VAL A 115 -15.96 10.67 0.37
N ILE A 116 -15.22 10.29 -0.68
CA ILE A 116 -15.74 10.33 -2.06
C ILE A 116 -16.97 9.42 -2.19
N ALA A 117 -16.97 8.22 -1.61
CA ALA A 117 -18.12 7.32 -1.66
C ALA A 117 -19.36 7.93 -0.97
N VAL A 118 -19.19 8.54 0.20
CA VAL A 118 -20.29 9.23 0.91
C VAL A 118 -20.79 10.43 0.11
N ALA A 119 -19.90 11.21 -0.49
CA ALA A 119 -20.28 12.35 -1.32
C ALA A 119 -21.07 11.91 -2.56
N LEU A 120 -20.64 10.86 -3.25
CA LEU A 120 -21.38 10.30 -4.39
C LEU A 120 -22.80 9.89 -4.00
N ALA A 121 -22.96 9.23 -2.86
CA ALA A 121 -24.28 8.87 -2.34
C ALA A 121 -25.12 10.12 -2.00
N GLY A 122 -24.55 11.11 -1.30
CA GLY A 122 -25.28 12.32 -0.93
C GLY A 122 -25.69 13.21 -2.11
N PHE A 123 -24.92 13.20 -3.19
CA PHE A 123 -25.27 13.87 -4.45
C PHE A 123 -26.12 13.00 -5.39
N HIS A 124 -26.58 11.82 -4.95
CA HIS A 124 -27.41 10.91 -5.74
C HIS A 124 -26.76 10.52 -7.08
N VAL A 125 -25.44 10.36 -7.08
CA VAL A 125 -24.69 9.89 -8.25
C VAL A 125 -24.73 8.36 -8.28
N ASP A 126 -25.71 7.81 -8.97
CA ASP A 126 -25.95 6.36 -9.04
C ASP A 126 -25.11 5.62 -10.10
N GLU A 127 -24.06 6.27 -10.60
CA GLU A 127 -23.23 5.67 -11.63
C GLU A 127 -22.30 4.60 -11.08
N ALA A 128 -22.56 3.35 -11.50
CA ALA A 128 -21.89 2.16 -11.02
C ALA A 128 -20.36 2.21 -11.16
N PHE A 129 -19.84 2.94 -12.15
CA PHE A 129 -18.40 3.10 -12.33
C PHE A 129 -17.75 3.86 -11.17
N PHE A 130 -18.28 5.03 -10.81
CA PHE A 130 -17.69 5.88 -9.77
C PHE A 130 -17.85 5.29 -8.37
N THR A 131 -19.01 4.70 -8.09
CA THR A 131 -19.28 4.03 -6.80
C THR A 131 -18.37 2.82 -6.59
N ARG A 132 -18.19 1.97 -7.62
CA ARG A 132 -17.24 0.85 -7.57
C ARG A 132 -15.79 1.32 -7.47
N MET A 133 -15.42 2.39 -8.16
CA MET A 133 -14.07 2.96 -8.09
C MET A 133 -13.75 3.50 -6.70
N ALA A 134 -14.69 4.18 -6.05
CA ALA A 134 -14.51 4.67 -4.69
C ALA A 134 -14.37 3.50 -3.70
N ALA A 135 -15.22 2.47 -3.81
CA ALA A 135 -15.11 1.26 -2.98
C ALA A 135 -13.78 0.52 -3.21
N ALA A 136 -13.34 0.38 -4.48
CA ALA A 136 -12.03 -0.18 -4.81
C ALA A 136 -10.88 0.68 -4.23
N GLY A 137 -11.02 2.00 -4.27
CA GLY A 137 -10.16 2.99 -3.62
C GLY A 137 -9.89 2.72 -2.14
N VAL A 138 -10.96 2.51 -1.38
CA VAL A 138 -10.87 2.14 0.05
C VAL A 138 -10.16 0.79 0.20
N GLY A 139 -10.63 -0.24 -0.51
CA GLY A 139 -10.12 -1.59 -0.36
C GLY A 139 -8.65 -1.76 -0.73
N VAL A 140 -8.24 -1.23 -1.88
CA VAL A 140 -6.85 -1.29 -2.35
C VAL A 140 -5.90 -0.65 -1.35
N ASN A 141 -6.25 0.53 -0.83
CA ASN A 141 -5.42 1.23 0.13
C ASN A 141 -5.35 0.51 1.48
N LEU A 142 -6.46 -0.01 2.00
CA LEU A 142 -6.45 -0.82 3.22
C LEU A 142 -5.58 -2.07 3.06
N VAL A 143 -5.73 -2.79 1.95
CA VAL A 143 -4.93 -4.00 1.68
C VAL A 143 -3.44 -3.65 1.56
N LEU A 144 -3.07 -2.63 0.79
CA LEU A 144 -1.67 -2.23 0.64
C LEU A 144 -1.07 -1.72 1.95
N GLY A 145 -1.81 -0.94 2.73
CA GLY A 145 -1.36 -0.46 4.04
C GLY A 145 -1.14 -1.60 5.03
N VAL A 146 -2.12 -2.51 5.16
CA VAL A 146 -2.04 -3.66 6.07
C VAL A 146 -0.96 -4.65 5.64
N LEU A 147 -0.82 -4.90 4.34
CA LEU A 147 0.24 -5.76 3.80
C LEU A 147 1.61 -5.18 4.14
N ASN A 148 1.83 -3.89 3.88
CA ASN A 148 3.11 -3.25 4.19
C ASN A 148 3.36 -3.13 5.69
N LEU A 149 2.35 -3.22 6.56
CA LEU A 149 2.54 -3.34 8.02
C LEU A 149 2.96 -4.74 8.49
N PHE A 150 2.98 -5.74 7.61
CA PHE A 150 3.41 -7.09 7.99
C PHE A 150 4.87 -7.07 8.51
N PRO A 151 5.15 -7.65 9.70
CA PRO A 151 6.42 -7.50 10.40
C PRO A 151 7.55 -8.37 9.85
N LEU A 152 7.78 -8.32 8.54
CA LEU A 152 8.78 -9.11 7.84
C LEU A 152 9.46 -8.27 6.74
N PRO A 153 10.80 -8.11 6.77
CA PRO A 153 11.53 -7.54 5.65
C PRO A 153 11.29 -8.37 4.37
N PRO A 154 11.20 -7.76 3.17
CA PRO A 154 11.52 -6.37 2.86
C PRO A 154 10.39 -5.36 3.10
N LEU A 155 9.22 -5.78 3.59
CA LEU A 155 8.06 -4.91 3.83
C LEU A 155 8.34 -3.86 4.92
N ASP A 156 7.60 -2.75 4.88
CA ASP A 156 7.81 -1.61 5.78
C ASP A 156 7.68 -1.99 7.26
N GLY A 157 6.72 -2.84 7.60
CA GLY A 157 6.47 -3.32 8.96
C GLY A 157 7.66 -4.10 9.50
N GLY A 158 8.41 -4.78 8.64
CA GLY A 158 9.70 -5.39 8.99
C GLY A 158 10.74 -4.34 9.40
N ARG A 159 10.81 -3.22 8.70
CA ARG A 159 11.72 -2.09 9.03
C ARG A 159 11.30 -1.38 10.30
N VAL A 160 10.00 -1.15 10.48
CA VAL A 160 9.42 -0.64 11.74
C VAL A 160 9.81 -1.56 12.90
N LEU A 161 9.61 -2.87 12.74
CA LEU A 161 9.97 -3.84 13.77
C LEU A 161 11.47 -3.85 14.07
N MET A 162 12.34 -3.81 13.05
CA MET A 162 13.79 -3.72 13.24
C MET A 162 14.20 -2.50 14.05
N ALA A 163 13.59 -1.34 13.82
CA ALA A 163 13.87 -0.13 14.59
C ALA A 163 13.43 -0.24 16.07
N LEU A 164 12.34 -0.94 16.35
CA LEU A 164 11.84 -1.17 17.70
C LEU A 164 12.65 -2.22 18.48
N LEU A 165 13.19 -3.22 17.79
CA LEU A 165 13.91 -4.33 18.42
C LEU A 165 15.29 -3.94 18.97
N PRO A 166 15.80 -4.62 20.02
CA PRO A 166 17.21 -4.53 20.42
C PRO A 166 18.14 -4.91 19.26
N VAL A 167 19.35 -4.34 19.23
CA VAL A 167 20.30 -4.49 18.11
C VAL A 167 20.49 -5.95 17.68
N ARG A 168 20.65 -6.88 18.63
CA ARG A 168 20.84 -8.32 18.33
C ARG A 168 19.64 -8.92 17.59
N ALA A 169 18.42 -8.59 18.02
CA ALA A 169 17.20 -9.08 17.39
C ALA A 169 16.95 -8.40 16.04
N SER A 170 17.26 -7.11 15.92
CA SER A 170 17.21 -6.39 14.63
C SER A 170 18.16 -7.02 13.60
N LEU A 171 19.39 -7.38 13.99
CA LEU A 171 20.33 -8.06 13.11
C LEU A 171 19.86 -9.46 12.71
N ALA A 172 19.21 -10.19 13.63
CA ALA A 172 18.63 -11.49 13.33
C ALA A 172 17.48 -11.36 12.32
N LEU A 173 16.60 -10.38 12.48
CA LEU A 173 15.49 -10.10 11.56
C LEU A 173 15.99 -9.65 10.18
N GLN A 174 17.05 -8.81 10.13
CA GLN A 174 17.66 -8.36 8.88
C GLN A 174 18.19 -9.53 8.02
N ARG A 175 18.66 -10.62 8.64
CA ARG A 175 19.11 -11.81 7.90
C ARG A 175 18.00 -12.50 7.11
N LEU A 176 16.73 -12.23 7.42
CA LEU A 176 15.58 -12.77 6.69
C LEU A 176 15.26 -11.96 5.43
N GLU A 177 15.79 -10.74 5.26
CA GLU A 177 15.48 -9.85 4.14
C GLU A 177 15.65 -10.50 2.75
N PRO A 178 16.72 -11.27 2.46
CA PRO A 178 16.88 -11.94 1.16
C PRO A 178 15.80 -13.02 0.89
N TYR A 179 15.27 -13.63 1.95
CA TYR A 179 14.25 -14.68 1.88
C TYR A 179 12.83 -14.12 2.01
N GLY A 180 12.70 -12.85 2.41
CA GLY A 180 11.43 -12.21 2.75
C GLY A 180 10.39 -12.33 1.65
N PHE A 181 10.77 -12.07 0.40
CA PHE A 181 9.88 -12.21 -0.75
C PHE A 181 9.30 -13.64 -0.85
N PHE A 182 10.14 -14.67 -0.72
CA PHE A 182 9.71 -16.07 -0.80
C PHE A 182 8.81 -16.46 0.37
N ILE A 183 9.11 -15.98 1.58
CA ILE A 183 8.29 -16.22 2.77
C ILE A 183 6.90 -15.59 2.61
N VAL A 184 6.83 -14.32 2.19
CA VAL A 184 5.55 -13.64 1.92
C VAL A 184 4.77 -14.39 0.84
N MET A 185 5.42 -14.78 -0.26
CA MET A 185 4.77 -15.52 -1.34
C MET A 185 4.23 -16.87 -0.86
N ALA A 186 4.99 -17.62 -0.05
CA ALA A 186 4.51 -18.89 0.52
C ALA A 186 3.29 -18.67 1.44
N LEU A 187 3.32 -17.64 2.29
CA LEU A 187 2.18 -17.31 3.16
C LEU A 187 0.94 -16.84 2.38
N VAL A 188 1.16 -16.18 1.25
CA VAL A 188 0.11 -15.77 0.31
C VAL A 188 -0.52 -17.00 -0.35
N VAL A 189 0.28 -17.88 -0.95
CA VAL A 189 -0.19 -19.06 -1.69
C VAL A 189 -0.89 -20.06 -0.76
N THR A 190 -0.39 -20.22 0.47
CA THR A 190 -1.05 -21.06 1.49
C THR A 190 -2.30 -20.43 2.09
N GLY A 191 -2.60 -19.16 1.77
CA GLY A 191 -3.69 -18.39 2.33
C GLY A 191 -3.50 -17.96 3.79
N GLY A 192 -2.37 -18.30 4.41
CA GLY A 192 -2.06 -17.95 5.80
C GLY A 192 -1.99 -16.43 6.00
N LEU A 193 -1.33 -15.70 5.09
CA LEU A 193 -1.24 -14.24 5.16
C LEU A 193 -2.65 -13.61 5.06
N THR A 194 -3.45 -14.07 4.10
CA THR A 194 -4.78 -13.53 3.87
C THR A 194 -5.71 -13.79 5.05
N ARG A 195 -5.73 -15.02 5.56
CA ARG A 195 -6.67 -15.45 6.61
C ARG A 195 -6.33 -14.85 7.98
N PHE A 196 -5.05 -14.85 8.35
CA PHE A 196 -4.64 -14.49 9.72
C PHE A 196 -4.16 -13.05 9.86
N TRP A 197 -3.75 -12.41 8.76
CA TRP A 197 -3.24 -11.03 8.79
C TRP A 197 -4.13 -10.05 8.02
N LEU A 198 -4.28 -10.24 6.70
CA LEU A 198 -4.96 -9.26 5.86
C LEU A 198 -6.44 -9.13 6.20
N SER A 199 -7.21 -10.22 6.15
CA SER A 199 -8.67 -10.20 6.37
C SER A 199 -9.08 -9.52 7.69
N PRO A 200 -8.57 -9.93 8.88
CA PRO A 200 -8.99 -9.32 10.13
C PRO A 200 -8.63 -7.83 10.20
N LEU A 201 -7.41 -7.45 9.79
CA LEU A 201 -6.94 -6.07 9.87
C LEU A 201 -7.60 -5.16 8.83
N VAL A 202 -7.86 -5.65 7.63
CA VAL A 202 -8.61 -4.92 6.59
C VAL A 202 -10.06 -4.74 7.02
N ASN A 203 -10.69 -5.75 7.64
CA ASN A 203 -12.05 -5.62 8.18
C ASN A 203 -12.12 -4.58 9.31
N ILE A 204 -11.12 -4.56 10.20
CA ILE A 204 -10.98 -3.49 11.21
C ILE A 204 -10.81 -2.13 10.52
N GLY A 205 -10.00 -2.06 9.47
CA GLY A 205 -9.82 -0.85 8.67
C GLY A 205 -11.13 -0.34 8.06
N TYR A 206 -11.93 -1.23 7.46
CA TYR A 206 -13.26 -0.89 6.95
C TYR A 206 -14.20 -0.42 8.07
N ALA A 207 -14.20 -1.11 9.21
CA ALA A 207 -14.99 -0.71 10.37
C ALA A 207 -14.58 0.67 10.91
N ALA A 208 -13.29 0.99 10.91
CA ALA A 208 -12.79 2.29 11.30
C ALA A 208 -13.21 3.38 10.30
N VAL A 209 -13.02 3.15 9.00
CA VAL A 209 -13.44 4.08 7.94
C VAL A 209 -14.94 4.33 8.01
N SER A 210 -15.76 3.28 8.14
CA SER A 210 -17.21 3.43 8.25
C SER A 210 -17.63 4.11 9.55
N ALA A 211 -17.02 3.78 10.70
CA ALA A 211 -17.31 4.46 11.97
C ALA A 211 -17.01 5.96 11.90
N ILE A 212 -15.92 6.35 11.23
CA ILE A 212 -15.56 7.76 11.01
C ILE A 212 -16.57 8.45 10.09
N LEU A 213 -17.04 7.77 9.04
CA LEU A 213 -17.84 8.38 7.97
C LEU A 213 -19.36 8.29 8.16
N ASN A 214 -19.86 7.30 8.89
CA ASN A 214 -21.30 7.09 9.10
C ASN A 214 -22.02 8.32 9.68
N PRO A 215 -21.47 9.05 10.68
CA PRO A 215 -22.10 10.27 11.17
C PRO A 215 -22.28 11.34 10.08
N PHE A 216 -21.39 11.36 9.09
CA PHE A 216 -21.46 12.29 7.97
C PHE A 216 -22.46 11.83 6.92
N ALA A 217 -22.52 10.52 6.65
CA ALA A 217 -23.48 9.94 5.71
C ALA A 217 -24.94 10.14 6.15
N SER A 218 -25.21 10.14 7.47
CA SER A 218 -26.56 10.40 8.00
C SER A 218 -27.07 11.83 7.80
N PHE A 219 -26.22 12.79 7.39
CA PHE A 219 -26.71 14.13 7.02
C PHE A 219 -27.25 14.21 5.60
N PHE A 220 -27.00 13.18 4.78
CA PHE A 220 -27.39 13.15 3.36
C PHE A 220 -28.52 12.15 3.06
N LEU A 221 -28.97 11.39 4.07
CA LEU A 221 -30.15 10.51 4.03
C LEU A 221 -31.30 11.18 4.79
#